data_AF-A0A9D6Y9C4-F1
#
_entry.id   AF-A0A9D6Y9C4-F1
#
_cell.length_a   1.000
_cell.length_b   1.000
_cell.length_c   1.000
_cell.angle_alpha   90.00
_cell.angle_beta   90.00
_cell.angle_gamma   90.00
#
_symmetry.space_group_name_H-M   'P 1'
#
loop_
_entity.id
_entity.type
_entity.pdbx_description
1 polymer ?
#
loop_
_entity_poly.entity_id
_entity_poly.type
_entity_poly.pdbx_seq_one_letter_code
_entity_poly.pdbx_strand_id
1 'polypeptide(L)'
;MVIRTEKSMGTAYALLILLGQLGLHRFYLNRVGSGIAQLLLGIIGWATSFLLIGFVLLVPLWIWLVIDLFITAGMVRAANAV
;
A
#
# COMPACT_ATOMS: atom_id res chain seq x y z
N MET A 1 -8.03 -2.43 -31.88
CA MET A 1 -7.11 -3.02 -30.90
C MET A 1 -7.08 -2.09 -29.70
N VAL A 2 -7.74 -2.44 -28.59
CA VAL A 2 -7.64 -1.67 -27.34
C VAL A 2 -6.33 -2.08 -26.70
N ILE A 3 -5.35 -1.18 -26.66
CA ILE A 3 -4.09 -1.45 -25.96
C ILE A 3 -4.39 -1.33 -24.47
N ARG A 4 -4.48 -2.47 -23.78
CA ARG A 4 -4.57 -2.49 -22.32
C ARG A 4 -3.15 -2.34 -21.77
N THR A 5 -2.90 -1.26 -21.05
CA THR A 5 -1.67 -1.11 -20.28
C THR A 5 -1.77 -2.02 -19.07
N GLU A 6 -1.13 -3.18 -19.13
CA GLU A 6 -1.04 -4.07 -17.97
C GLU A 6 -0.26 -3.39 -16.84
N LYS A 7 -0.76 -3.53 -15.61
CA LYS A 7 -0.05 -3.05 -14.43
C LYS A 7 1.13 -3.98 -14.16
N SER A 8 2.31 -3.38 -13.99
CA SER A 8 3.55 -4.12 -13.76
C SER A 8 3.66 -4.53 -12.29
N MET A 9 3.93 -5.83 -12.07
CA MET A 9 4.26 -6.37 -10.75
C MET A 9 5.48 -5.66 -10.14
N GLY A 10 6.51 -5.41 -10.96
CA GLY A 10 7.73 -4.74 -10.50
C GLY A 10 7.44 -3.34 -9.97
N THR A 11 6.57 -2.58 -10.65
CA THR A 11 6.17 -1.24 -10.22
C THR A 11 5.35 -1.29 -8.92
N ALA A 12 4.46 -2.28 -8.77
CA ALA A 12 3.67 -2.45 -7.55
C ALA A 12 4.55 -2.78 -6.33
N TYR A 13 5.55 -3.67 -6.48
CA TYR A 13 6.50 -3.98 -5.42
C TYR A 13 7.48 -2.82 -5.14
N ALA A 14 7.91 -2.09 -6.17
CA ALA A 14 8.72 -0.89 -5.98
C ALA A 14 7.97 0.17 -5.16
N LEU A 15 6.69 0.42 -5.48
CA LEU A 15 5.85 1.31 -4.68
C LEU A 15 5.59 0.79 -3.27
N LEU A 16 5.55 -0.53 -3.06
CA LEU A 16 5.40 -1.12 -1.73
C LEU A 16 6.67 -0.92 -0.89
N ILE A 17 7.86 -1.10 -1.45
CA ILE A 17 9.12 -0.96 -0.70
C ILE A 17 9.45 0.52 -0.45
N LEU A 18 9.35 1.38 -1.46
CA LEU A 18 9.63 2.82 -1.29
C LEU A 18 8.53 3.54 -0.53
N LEU A 19 7.27 3.23 -0.85
CA LEU A 19 6.10 4.04 -0.48
C LEU A 19 4.98 3.22 0.18
N GLY A 20 5.27 2.01 0.65
CA GLY A 20 4.31 1.15 1.33
C GLY A 20 3.76 1.78 2.61
N GLN A 21 4.57 2.57 3.31
CA GLN A 21 4.15 3.28 4.52
C GLN A 21 3.08 4.34 4.23
N LEU A 22 3.03 4.85 3.00
CA LEU A 22 2.02 5.79 2.53
C LEU A 22 0.86 5.11 1.78
N GLY A 23 0.89 3.77 1.63
CA GLY A 23 -0.16 3.02 0.93
C GLY A 23 -0.20 3.22 -0.59
N LEU A 24 0.86 3.77 -1.19
CA LEU A 24 0.81 4.21 -2.60
C LEU A 24 0.69 3.07 -3.62
N HIS A 25 1.20 1.89 -3.27
CA HIS A 25 1.04 0.68 -4.08
C HIS A 25 -0.44 0.30 -4.30
N ARG A 26 -1.33 0.54 -3.32
CA ARG A 26 -2.78 0.29 -3.45
C ARG A 26 -3.47 1.34 -4.30
N PHE A 27 -3.03 2.61 -4.27
CA PHE A 27 -3.52 3.63 -5.20
C PHE A 27 -3.18 3.27 -6.65
N TYR A 28 -1.94 2.80 -6.90
CA TYR A 28 -1.55 2.32 -8.23
C TYR A 28 -2.43 1.16 -8.71
N LEU A 29 -2.92 0.32 -7.81
CA LEU A 29 -3.81 -0.81 -8.12
C LEU A 29 -5.31 -0.46 -8.14
N ASN A 30 -5.69 0.84 -8.18
CA ASN A 30 -7.08 1.32 -8.10
C ASN A 30 -7.83 0.92 -6.81
N ARG A 31 -7.11 0.63 -5.72
CA ARG A 31 -7.70 0.34 -4.39
C ARG A 31 -7.60 1.54 -3.46
N VAL A 32 -8.36 2.58 -3.81
CA VAL A 32 -8.36 3.89 -3.15
C VAL A 32 -8.76 3.78 -1.67
N GLY A 33 -9.83 3.03 -1.34
CA GLY A 33 -10.34 2.97 0.04
C GLY A 33 -9.29 2.47 1.06
N SER A 34 -8.65 1.35 0.76
CA SER A 34 -7.58 0.82 1.63
C SER A 34 -6.28 1.64 1.56
N GLY A 35 -5.99 2.28 0.42
CA GLY A 35 -4.83 3.16 0.28
C GLY A 35 -4.96 4.40 1.18
N ILE A 36 -6.15 4.99 1.26
CA ILE A 36 -6.45 6.11 2.17
C ILE A 36 -6.29 5.68 3.64
N ALA A 37 -6.76 4.49 4.01
CA ALA A 37 -6.60 3.97 5.36
C ALA A 37 -5.11 3.86 5.77
N GLN A 38 -4.27 3.30 4.89
CA GLN A 38 -2.82 3.25 5.12
C GLN A 38 -2.18 4.64 5.15
N LEU A 39 -2.58 5.55 4.26
CA LEU A 39 -2.08 6.93 4.26
C LEU A 39 -2.40 7.65 5.58
N LEU A 40 -3.64 7.54 6.06
CA LEU A 40 -4.05 8.14 7.34
C LEU A 40 -3.32 7.50 8.53
N LEU A 41 -3.19 6.16 8.56
CA LEU A 41 -2.43 5.46 9.59
C LEU A 41 -0.94 5.87 9.58
N GLY A 42 -0.35 6.04 8.40
CA GLY A 42 1.02 6.51 8.25
C GLY A 42 1.20 7.95 8.74
N ILE A 43 0.34 8.87 8.28
CA ILE A 43 0.41 10.29 8.68
C ILE A 43 0.14 10.45 10.17
N ILE A 44 -0.92 9.85 10.70
CA ILE A 44 -1.28 9.95 12.13
C ILE A 44 -0.24 9.23 12.98
N GLY A 45 0.20 8.04 12.57
CA GLY A 45 1.21 7.24 13.27
C GLY A 45 2.55 7.96 13.37
N TRP A 46 3.01 8.58 12.28
CA TRP A 46 4.23 9.39 12.30
C TRP A 46 4.03 10.71 13.06
N ALA A 47 2.90 11.40 12.91
CA ALA A 47 2.62 12.64 13.65
C ALA A 47 2.55 12.44 15.16
N THR A 48 1.99 11.30 15.62
CA THR A 48 1.90 10.94 17.04
C THR A 48 3.12 10.17 17.55
N SER A 49 4.08 9.82 16.69
CA SER A 49 5.31 9.11 17.08
C SER A 49 6.17 9.91 18.06
N PHE A 50 6.11 11.25 17.97
CA PHE A 50 6.81 12.15 18.90
C PHE A 50 6.37 11.96 20.36
N LEU A 51 5.14 11.52 20.59
CA LEU A 51 4.57 11.24 21.92
C LEU A 51 4.77 9.79 22.36
N LEU A 52 5.58 8.98 21.65
CA LEU A 52 5.71 7.52 21.79
C LEU A 52 4.42 6.71 21.55
N ILE A 53 3.24 7.34 21.57
CA ILE A 53 1.93 6.73 21.29
C ILE A 53 1.84 6.27 19.83
N GLY A 54 2.46 7.00 18.90
CA GLY A 54 2.43 6.67 17.48
C GLY A 54 3.00 5.28 17.15
N PHE A 55 3.89 4.73 17.97
CA PHE A 55 4.39 3.36 17.78
C PHE A 55 3.28 2.30 17.85
N VAL A 56 2.23 2.54 18.65
CA VAL A 56 1.07 1.63 18.74
C VAL A 56 0.27 1.61 17.43
N LEU A 57 0.27 2.71 16.68
CA LEU A 57 -0.37 2.81 15.36
C LEU A 57 0.55 2.32 14.23
N LEU A 58 1.86 2.53 14.38
CA LEU A 58 2.85 2.10 13.40
C LEU A 58 3.00 0.58 13.40
N VAL A 59 3.01 -0.11 14.55
CA VAL A 59 3.15 -1.59 14.57
C VAL A 59 2.11 -2.31 13.71
N PRO A 60 0.79 -2.02 13.81
CA PRO A 60 -0.21 -2.55 12.90
C PRO A 60 0.02 -2.18 11.43
N LEU A 61 0.48 -0.96 11.14
CA LEU A 61 0.82 -0.53 9.79
C LEU A 61 1.96 -1.38 9.20
N TRP A 62 2.97 -1.71 9.99
CA TRP A 62 4.10 -2.54 9.55
C TRP A 62 3.66 -3.99 9.30
N ILE A 63 2.83 -4.55 10.19
CA ILE A 63 2.22 -5.87 9.98
C ILE A 63 1.39 -5.87 8.70
N TRP A 64 0.58 -4.83 8.47
CA TRP A 64 -0.18 -4.67 7.25
C TRP A 64 0.75 -4.64 6.02
N LEU A 65 1.86 -3.92 6.07
CA LEU A 65 2.84 -3.84 4.97
C LEU A 65 3.43 -5.21 4.61
N VAL A 66 3.68 -6.07 5.61
CA VAL A 66 4.10 -7.46 5.41
C VAL A 66 2.99 -8.31 4.78
N ILE A 67 1.74 -8.12 5.20
CA ILE A 67 0.59 -8.79 4.59
C ILE A 67 0.43 -8.35 3.13
N ASP A 68 0.61 -7.06 2.84
CA ASP A 68 0.52 -6.51 1.49
C ASP A 68 1.57 -7.10 0.55
N LEU A 69 2.72 -7.56 1.07
CA LEU A 69 3.75 -8.27 0.30
C LEU A 69 3.20 -9.53 -0.37
N PHE A 70 2.27 -10.24 0.29
CA PHE A 70 1.59 -11.41 -0.25
C PHE A 70 0.36 -11.05 -1.08
N ILE A 71 -0.43 -10.06 -0.64
CA ILE A 71 -1.68 -9.68 -1.31
C ILE A 71 -1.41 -8.93 -2.63
N THR A 72 -0.31 -8.19 -2.75
CA THR A 72 0.01 -7.35 -3.93
C THR A 72 0.11 -8.17 -5.21
N ALA A 73 0.70 -9.36 -5.18
CA ALA A 73 0.72 -10.27 -6.33
C ALA A 73 -0.69 -10.67 -6.79
N GLY A 74 -1.61 -10.90 -5.84
CA GLY A 74 -3.02 -11.14 -6.14
C GLY A 74 -3.71 -9.90 -6.73
N MET A 75 -3.44 -8.72 -6.19
CA MET A 75 -4.03 -7.47 -6.67
C MET A 75 -3.59 -7.10 -8.09
N VAL A 76 -2.32 -7.32 -8.44
CA VAL A 76 -1.82 -7.08 -9.80
C VAL A 76 -2.50 -8.01 -10.79
N ARG A 77 -2.63 -9.30 -10.47
CA ARG A 77 -3.34 -10.27 -11.31
C ARG A 77 -4.81 -9.89 -11.48
N ALA A 78 -5.48 -9.49 -10.42
CA ALA A 78 -6.86 -9.02 -10.49
C ALA A 78 -7.01 -7.73 -11.31
N ALA A 79 -6.03 -6.83 -11.27
CA ALA A 79 -6.05 -5.59 -12.04
C ALA A 79 -5.79 -5.80 -13.54
N ASN A 80 -5.06 -6.86 -13.92
CA ASN A 80 -4.78 -7.20 -15.32
C ASN A 80 -5.82 -8.17 -15.92
N ALA A 81 -6.65 -8.81 -15.10
CA ALA A 81 -7.71 -9.73 -15.54
C ALA A 81 -9.00 -9.02 -16.01
N VAL A 82 -9.07 -7.68 -15.93
CA VAL A 82 -10.24 -6.84 -16.27
C VAL A 82 -10.00 -6.05 -17.55
#